data_AF-A0A3D1IB97-F1
#
_entry.id   AF-A0A3D1IB97-F1
#
_cell.length_a   1.000
_cell.length_b   1.000
_cell.length_c   1.000
_cell.angle_alpha   90.00
_cell.angle_beta   90.00
_cell.angle_gamma   90.00
#
_symmetry.space_group_name_H-M   'P 1'
#
loop_
_entity.id
_entity.type
_entity.pdbx_description
1 polymer ?
#
loop_
_entity_poly.entity_id
_entity_poly.type
_entity_poly.pdbx_seq_one_letter_code
_entity_poly.pdbx_strand_id
1 'polypeptide(L)'
;MLGWAMAISDWDRTLPVPPILSRRAVAEAPGGWPGEAVEIRDGERTLRLYLPSAWNPGRDVELTINFHSVGWHAAQEHAARGIRGPLLQVSAGVGSRAYEALFADGRTADRWFEPVLQELRRRGAPSDARIVALDVSSFSAGYGAVRLMAKDPRVFPLLRRVVLADSLYGDLDPSKPGRVPAAEDVDVWLPLAQAAMRREKTFLITVSEVPTDYASSWECAAAIARAVGGELRPVEPGSCSATLDREHPLKARFDSGFLHIWGYGGADGPAHMSHVHHLADLWMALDRSKRV
;
A
#
# COMPACT_ATOMS: atom_id res chain seq x y z
N MET A 1 20.14 37.31 30.05
CA MET A 1 19.85 36.72 28.72
C MET A 1 20.21 35.25 28.77
N LEU A 2 19.26 34.38 29.15
CA LEU A 2 19.42 32.93 29.01
C LEU A 2 18.61 32.49 27.80
N GLY A 3 19.30 32.00 26.78
CA GLY A 3 18.69 31.41 25.59
C GLY A 3 18.11 30.04 25.93
N TRP A 4 16.81 29.89 25.69
CA TRP A 4 16.16 28.59 25.64
C TRP A 4 16.55 27.92 24.31
N ALA A 5 17.49 26.97 24.39
CA ALA A 5 17.61 25.97 23.34
C ALA A 5 16.46 24.98 23.53
N MET A 6 15.41 25.13 22.73
CA MET A 6 14.37 24.10 22.61
C MET A 6 15.05 22.83 22.10
N ALA A 7 15.00 21.77 22.91
CA ALA A 7 15.33 20.43 22.48
C ALA A 7 14.36 20.06 21.36
N ILE A 8 14.88 19.98 20.13
CA ILE A 8 14.23 19.33 19.00
C ILE A 8 13.84 17.93 19.51
N SER A 9 12.56 17.60 19.48
CA SER A 9 12.06 16.35 20.06
C SER A 9 12.83 15.17 19.46
N ASP A 10 13.18 14.21 20.32
CA ASP A 10 13.85 12.97 19.95
C ASP A 10 12.97 12.21 18.95
N TRP A 11 13.17 12.48 17.66
CA TRP A 11 12.72 11.62 16.58
C TRP A 11 13.35 10.26 16.83
N ASP A 12 12.51 9.25 17.09
CA ASP A 12 12.98 7.87 17.12
C ASP A 12 13.55 7.54 15.74
N ARG A 13 14.89 7.56 15.64
CA ARG A 13 15.65 7.32 14.40
C ARG A 13 15.41 5.93 13.80
N THR A 14 14.63 5.08 14.48
CA THR A 14 14.24 3.75 14.02
C THR A 14 12.91 3.73 13.25
N LEU A 15 12.08 4.76 13.36
CA LEU A 15 10.80 4.82 12.67
C LEU A 15 10.98 5.24 11.19
N PRO A 16 10.16 4.71 10.26
CA PRO A 16 10.15 5.19 8.88
C PRO A 16 9.80 6.68 8.84
N VAL A 17 10.46 7.44 7.98
CA VAL A 17 10.14 8.86 7.78
C VAL A 17 9.11 8.96 6.65
N PRO A 18 7.88 9.48 6.91
CA PRO A 18 6.88 9.66 5.86
C PRO A 18 7.46 10.53 4.75
N PRO A 19 7.29 10.16 3.47
CA PRO A 19 7.78 10.96 2.36
C PRO A 19 6.88 12.19 2.12
N ILE A 20 7.39 13.14 1.36
CA ILE A 20 6.57 14.23 0.82
C ILE A 20 5.65 13.64 -0.26
N LEU A 21 4.35 13.96 -0.20
CA LEU A 21 3.35 13.55 -1.20
C LEU A 21 2.82 14.77 -1.97
N SER A 22 3.74 15.59 -2.50
CA SER A 22 3.39 16.79 -3.25
C SER A 22 2.47 16.48 -4.43
N ARG A 23 1.70 17.46 -4.86
CA ARG A 23 1.07 17.36 -6.17
C ARG A 23 2.15 17.23 -7.25
N ARG A 24 2.08 16.15 -8.04
CA ARG A 24 2.96 15.97 -9.21
C ARG A 24 2.16 15.53 -10.42
N ALA A 25 2.51 16.09 -11.58
CA ALA A 25 2.07 15.54 -12.85
C ALA A 25 2.77 14.21 -13.08
N VAL A 26 2.01 13.19 -13.46
CA VAL A 26 2.56 11.91 -13.89
C VAL A 26 2.28 11.73 -15.37
N ALA A 27 3.31 11.35 -16.09
CA ALA A 27 3.24 10.98 -17.48
C ALA A 27 4.09 9.73 -17.66
N GLU A 28 3.72 8.91 -18.65
CA GLU A 28 4.53 7.77 -19.02
C GLU A 28 5.90 8.26 -19.48
N ALA A 29 6.97 7.75 -18.87
CA ALA A 29 8.33 8.15 -19.19
C ALA A 29 8.65 7.90 -20.68
N PRO A 30 9.17 8.90 -21.42
CA PRO A 30 9.64 8.69 -22.79
C PRO A 30 10.75 7.64 -22.82
N GLY A 31 10.56 6.56 -23.60
CA GLY A 31 11.49 5.42 -23.65
C GLY A 31 11.20 4.31 -22.64
N GLY A 32 10.13 4.43 -21.84
CA GLY A 32 9.71 3.42 -20.87
C GLY A 32 10.60 3.38 -19.61
N TRP A 33 10.55 2.26 -18.91
CA TRP A 33 11.33 2.02 -17.69
C TRP A 33 12.14 0.72 -17.84
N PRO A 34 13.26 0.52 -17.10
CA PRO A 34 14.14 -0.62 -17.30
C PRO A 34 13.48 -1.96 -16.99
N GLY A 35 13.04 -2.69 -18.01
CA GLY A 35 12.52 -4.05 -17.88
C GLY A 35 11.50 -4.37 -18.96
N GLU A 36 10.72 -5.41 -18.73
CA GLU A 36 9.72 -5.89 -19.67
C GLU A 36 8.38 -6.08 -18.97
N ALA A 37 7.29 -5.75 -19.66
CA ALA A 37 5.95 -6.06 -19.19
C ALA A 37 5.28 -7.10 -20.09
N VAL A 38 4.69 -8.10 -19.47
CA VAL A 38 4.02 -9.23 -20.12
C VAL A 38 2.56 -9.26 -19.68
N GLU A 39 1.69 -9.62 -20.59
CA GLU A 39 0.29 -9.85 -20.29
C GLU A 39 0.09 -11.26 -19.72
N ILE A 40 -0.57 -11.35 -18.57
CA ILE A 40 -1.02 -12.60 -17.96
C ILE A 40 -2.53 -12.66 -18.10
N ARG A 41 -3.05 -13.72 -18.72
CA ARG A 41 -4.50 -13.89 -18.91
C ARG A 41 -5.16 -14.44 -17.66
N ASP A 42 -6.29 -13.84 -17.33
CA ASP A 42 -7.18 -14.24 -16.25
C ASP A 42 -8.63 -14.30 -16.75
N GLY A 43 -8.99 -15.41 -17.41
CA GLY A 43 -10.25 -15.49 -18.16
C GLY A 43 -10.27 -14.44 -19.27
N GLU A 44 -11.25 -13.54 -19.24
CA GLU A 44 -11.32 -12.40 -20.17
C GLU A 44 -10.52 -11.17 -19.71
N ARG A 45 -9.93 -11.21 -18.51
CA ARG A 45 -9.12 -10.11 -17.99
C ARG A 45 -7.66 -10.29 -18.37
N THR A 46 -6.96 -9.17 -18.49
CA THR A 46 -5.51 -9.12 -18.65
C THR A 46 -4.90 -8.46 -17.44
N LEU A 47 -3.99 -9.18 -16.78
CA LEU A 47 -3.09 -8.66 -15.75
C LEU A 47 -1.75 -8.30 -16.39
N ARG A 48 -0.99 -7.41 -15.78
CA ARG A 48 0.32 -7.00 -16.31
C ARG A 48 1.44 -7.41 -15.35
N LEU A 49 2.26 -8.37 -15.77
CA LEU A 49 3.46 -8.77 -15.05
C LEU A 49 4.64 -7.95 -15.56
N TYR A 50 5.23 -7.12 -14.70
CA TYR A 50 6.46 -6.39 -14.97
C TYR A 50 7.66 -7.10 -14.33
N LEU A 51 8.72 -7.25 -15.13
CA LEU A 51 10.01 -7.82 -14.75
C LEU A 51 11.09 -6.74 -14.92
N PRO A 52 11.70 -6.27 -13.82
CA PRO A 52 12.84 -5.36 -13.91
C PRO A 52 13.99 -5.94 -14.74
N SER A 53 14.77 -5.11 -15.45
CA SER A 53 15.94 -5.61 -16.21
C SER A 53 16.98 -6.33 -15.33
N ALA A 54 17.01 -6.00 -14.04
CA ALA A 54 17.87 -6.63 -13.04
C ALA A 54 17.23 -7.84 -12.36
N TRP A 55 16.05 -8.28 -12.79
CA TRP A 55 15.42 -9.50 -12.31
C TRP A 55 16.27 -10.71 -12.68
N ASN A 56 16.51 -11.57 -11.69
CA ASN A 56 17.24 -12.82 -11.89
C ASN A 56 16.31 -13.99 -11.56
N PRO A 57 16.31 -15.05 -12.38
CA PRO A 57 15.51 -16.23 -12.09
C PRO A 57 15.93 -16.90 -10.78
N GLY A 58 14.95 -17.37 -10.02
CA GLY A 58 15.18 -18.02 -8.73
C GLY A 58 14.01 -18.93 -8.36
N ARG A 59 14.29 -19.88 -7.45
CA ARG A 59 13.29 -20.81 -6.92
C ARG A 59 12.26 -20.10 -6.04
N ASP A 60 12.73 -19.22 -5.16
CA ASP A 60 11.89 -18.57 -4.17
C ASP A 60 11.58 -17.15 -4.67
N VAL A 61 10.29 -16.89 -4.96
CA VAL A 61 9.83 -15.65 -5.58
C VAL A 61 9.17 -14.76 -4.54
N GLU A 62 9.73 -13.57 -4.33
CA GLU A 62 9.02 -12.45 -3.67
C GLU A 62 8.26 -11.68 -4.74
N LEU A 63 6.93 -11.79 -4.74
CA LEU A 63 6.07 -11.11 -5.72
C LEU A 63 5.54 -9.80 -5.13
N THR A 64 5.69 -8.70 -5.86
CA THR A 64 4.97 -7.46 -5.57
C THR A 64 3.65 -7.44 -6.34
N ILE A 65 2.55 -7.01 -5.71
CA ILE A 65 1.25 -6.86 -6.36
C ILE A 65 0.74 -5.45 -6.13
N ASN A 66 0.32 -4.77 -7.20
CA ASN A 66 -0.32 -3.46 -7.09
C ASN A 66 -1.73 -3.48 -7.67
N PHE A 67 -2.71 -3.08 -6.85
CA PHE A 67 -4.11 -2.98 -7.26
C PHE A 67 -4.52 -1.54 -7.56
N HIS A 68 -5.28 -1.38 -8.64
CA HIS A 68 -5.96 -0.14 -9.02
C HIS A 68 -4.99 1.01 -9.34
N SER A 69 -4.15 0.80 -10.34
CA SER A 69 -3.37 1.84 -10.99
C SER A 69 -3.33 1.57 -12.49
N VAL A 70 -2.81 2.54 -13.25
CA VAL A 70 -2.40 2.27 -14.64
C VAL A 70 -1.10 1.48 -14.65
N GLY A 71 -0.98 0.52 -15.57
CA GLY A 71 0.12 -0.44 -15.60
C GLY A 71 1.50 0.20 -15.78
N TRP A 72 1.59 1.22 -16.63
CA TRP A 72 2.85 1.94 -16.85
C TRP A 72 3.32 2.65 -15.57
N HIS A 73 2.41 3.27 -14.83
CA HIS A 73 2.75 4.03 -13.62
C HIS A 73 3.20 3.10 -12.50
N ALA A 74 2.52 1.96 -12.28
CA ALA A 74 2.95 1.01 -11.27
C ALA A 74 4.34 0.44 -11.57
N ALA A 75 4.63 0.15 -12.83
CA ALA A 75 5.93 -0.35 -13.22
C ALA A 75 7.04 0.72 -13.11
N GLN A 76 6.73 1.97 -13.42
CA GLN A 76 7.63 3.12 -13.20
C GLN A 76 7.95 3.31 -11.71
N GLU A 77 6.94 3.28 -10.82
CA GLU A 77 7.15 3.39 -9.38
C GLU A 77 7.91 2.18 -8.81
N HIS A 78 7.66 0.97 -9.32
CA HIS A 78 8.38 -0.23 -8.92
C HIS A 78 9.85 -0.21 -9.36
N ALA A 79 10.12 0.30 -10.57
CA ALA A 79 11.47 0.55 -11.04
C ALA A 79 12.18 1.63 -10.20
N ALA A 80 11.48 2.71 -9.85
CA ALA A 80 12.01 3.79 -9.00
C ALA A 80 12.34 3.32 -7.57
N ARG A 81 11.55 2.40 -7.00
CA ARG A 81 11.86 1.71 -5.72
C ARG A 81 13.20 0.95 -5.78
N GLY A 82 13.61 0.49 -6.97
CA GLY A 82 14.90 -0.15 -7.20
C GLY A 82 15.00 -1.62 -6.77
N ILE A 83 13.86 -2.30 -6.60
CA ILE A 83 13.84 -3.73 -6.28
C ILE A 83 13.88 -4.60 -7.53
N ARG A 84 14.43 -5.81 -7.40
CA ARG A 84 14.67 -6.73 -8.52
C ARG A 84 13.54 -7.74 -8.75
N GLY A 85 12.58 -7.81 -7.82
CA GLY A 85 11.48 -8.78 -7.88
C GLY A 85 10.41 -8.44 -8.92
N PRO A 86 9.62 -9.43 -9.35
CA PRO A 86 8.49 -9.21 -10.25
C PRO A 86 7.39 -8.35 -9.60
N LEU A 87 6.66 -7.60 -10.43
CA LEU A 87 5.45 -6.87 -10.08
C LEU A 87 4.27 -7.41 -10.89
N LEU A 88 3.19 -7.81 -10.25
CA LEU A 88 1.89 -8.03 -10.87
C LEU A 88 0.99 -6.80 -10.65
N GLN A 89 0.66 -6.09 -11.73
CA GLN A 89 -0.32 -5.01 -11.68
C GLN A 89 -1.70 -5.54 -12.09
N VAL A 90 -2.71 -5.22 -11.28
CA VAL A 90 -4.09 -5.65 -11.45
C VAL A 90 -5.02 -4.44 -11.47
N SER A 91 -5.86 -4.33 -12.50
CA SER A 91 -6.94 -3.34 -12.59
C SER A 91 -8.24 -4.03 -12.95
N ALA A 92 -9.30 -3.78 -12.18
CA ALA A 92 -10.62 -4.38 -12.34
C ALA A 92 -11.73 -3.35 -12.58
N GLY A 93 -11.38 -2.09 -12.85
CA GLY A 93 -12.33 -1.00 -13.06
C GLY A 93 -12.59 -0.17 -11.80
N VAL A 94 -13.77 0.45 -11.76
CA VAL A 94 -14.19 1.40 -10.71
C VAL A 94 -14.93 0.69 -9.58
N GLY A 95 -14.67 1.11 -8.33
CA GLY A 95 -15.35 0.59 -7.15
C GLY A 95 -14.73 -0.69 -6.58
N SER A 96 -14.69 -0.81 -5.26
CA SER A 96 -14.01 -1.91 -4.56
C SER A 96 -14.64 -3.28 -4.83
N ARG A 97 -15.96 -3.33 -5.07
CA ARG A 97 -16.67 -4.57 -5.42
C ARG A 97 -16.12 -5.25 -6.67
N ALA A 98 -15.61 -4.49 -7.64
CA ALA A 98 -14.99 -5.07 -8.84
C ALA A 98 -13.69 -5.82 -8.51
N TYR A 99 -12.96 -5.34 -7.49
CA TYR A 99 -11.77 -6.01 -6.96
C TYR A 99 -12.13 -7.19 -6.06
N GLU A 100 -13.20 -7.07 -5.27
CA GLU A 100 -13.70 -8.18 -4.45
C GLU A 100 -14.18 -9.35 -5.31
N ALA A 101 -14.83 -9.07 -6.43
CA ALA A 101 -15.31 -10.08 -7.37
C ALA A 101 -14.19 -10.95 -7.97
N LEU A 102 -12.94 -10.47 -7.95
CA LEU A 102 -11.77 -11.27 -8.34
C LEU A 102 -11.53 -12.48 -7.43
N PHE A 103 -12.14 -12.49 -6.24
CA PHE A 103 -12.02 -13.54 -5.24
C PHE A 103 -13.32 -14.29 -4.95
N ALA A 104 -14.37 -14.04 -5.73
CA ALA A 104 -15.66 -14.71 -5.56
C ALA A 104 -15.59 -16.24 -5.71
N ASP A 105 -14.63 -16.77 -6.49
CA ASP A 105 -14.46 -18.20 -6.71
C ASP A 105 -13.58 -18.89 -5.64
N GLY A 106 -13.00 -18.14 -4.71
CA GLY A 106 -12.12 -18.67 -3.66
C GLY A 106 -10.82 -19.29 -4.17
N ARG A 107 -10.41 -19.04 -5.43
CA ARG A 107 -9.21 -19.64 -6.04
C ARG A 107 -8.22 -18.60 -6.59
N THR A 108 -8.36 -17.33 -6.22
CA THR A 108 -7.58 -16.21 -6.81
C THR A 108 -6.08 -16.38 -6.67
N ALA A 109 -5.60 -16.88 -5.52
CA ALA A 109 -4.18 -17.17 -5.33
C ALA A 109 -3.69 -18.16 -6.40
N ASP A 110 -4.37 -19.29 -6.57
CA ASP A 110 -4.00 -20.30 -7.57
C ASP A 110 -4.11 -19.75 -9.00
N ARG A 111 -5.14 -18.93 -9.24
CA ARG A 111 -5.49 -18.38 -10.56
C ARG A 111 -4.49 -17.35 -11.08
N TRP A 112 -3.77 -16.65 -10.20
CA TRP A 112 -2.78 -15.65 -10.61
C TRP A 112 -1.34 -16.11 -10.38
N PHE A 113 -1.09 -16.81 -9.28
CA PHE A 113 0.28 -17.21 -8.93
C PHE A 113 0.82 -18.24 -9.90
N GLU A 114 0.01 -19.21 -10.34
CA GLU A 114 0.49 -20.23 -11.27
C GLU A 114 0.79 -19.65 -12.66
N PRO A 115 -0.07 -18.83 -13.30
CA PRO A 115 0.29 -18.17 -14.56
C PRO A 115 1.52 -17.25 -14.45
N VAL A 116 1.70 -16.55 -13.32
CA VAL A 116 2.94 -15.79 -13.06
C VAL A 116 4.13 -16.75 -13.01
N LEU A 117 4.07 -17.80 -12.21
CA LEU A 117 5.16 -18.78 -12.09
C LEU A 117 5.48 -19.46 -13.42
N GLN A 118 4.48 -19.75 -14.26
CA GLN A 118 4.68 -20.27 -15.61
C GLN A 118 5.48 -19.31 -16.48
N GLU A 119 5.16 -18.01 -16.47
CA GLU A 119 5.92 -17.03 -17.23
C GLU A 119 7.34 -16.85 -16.68
N LEU A 120 7.52 -16.87 -15.35
CA LEU A 120 8.86 -16.84 -14.74
C LEU A 120 9.69 -18.08 -15.12
N ARG A 121 9.10 -19.28 -15.13
CA ARG A 121 9.74 -20.53 -15.55
C ARG A 121 10.17 -20.47 -17.01
N ARG A 122 9.31 -19.94 -17.90
CA ARG A 122 9.62 -19.73 -19.32
C ARG A 122 10.82 -18.79 -19.52
N ARG A 123 11.09 -17.93 -18.54
CA ARG A 123 12.22 -16.99 -18.50
C ARG A 123 13.41 -17.47 -17.65
N GLY A 124 13.45 -18.76 -17.32
CA GLY A 124 14.60 -19.41 -16.70
C GLY A 124 14.48 -19.67 -15.20
N ALA A 125 13.33 -19.41 -14.57
CA ALA A 125 13.12 -19.84 -13.19
C ALA A 125 13.04 -21.38 -13.11
N PRO A 126 13.53 -22.01 -12.03
CA PRO A 126 13.44 -23.47 -11.85
C PRO A 126 12.00 -23.99 -11.93
N SER A 127 11.83 -25.24 -12.35
CA SER A 127 10.49 -25.87 -12.43
C SER A 127 9.77 -25.93 -11.08
N ASP A 128 10.52 -26.01 -9.98
CA ASP A 128 10.01 -25.98 -8.61
C ASP A 128 9.94 -24.57 -8.00
N ALA A 129 9.98 -23.53 -8.84
CA ALA A 129 9.78 -22.16 -8.40
C ALA A 129 8.41 -21.95 -7.73
N ARG A 130 8.39 -21.20 -6.63
CA ARG A 130 7.20 -20.91 -5.83
C ARG A 130 7.23 -19.48 -5.29
N ILE A 131 6.05 -18.90 -5.10
CA ILE A 131 5.90 -17.63 -4.40
C ILE A 131 6.00 -17.88 -2.90
N VAL A 132 6.94 -17.20 -2.25
CA VAL A 132 7.22 -17.36 -0.80
C VAL A 132 6.80 -16.15 0.02
N ALA A 133 6.62 -14.99 -0.62
CA ALA A 133 6.24 -13.76 0.04
C ALA A 133 5.56 -12.79 -0.94
N LEU A 134 4.68 -11.95 -0.37
CA LEU A 134 3.94 -10.93 -1.08
C LEU A 134 4.17 -9.54 -0.46
N ASP A 135 4.58 -8.60 -1.30
CA ASP A 135 4.46 -7.17 -1.03
C ASP A 135 3.24 -6.66 -1.78
N VAL A 136 2.24 -6.12 -1.09
CA VAL A 136 0.97 -5.71 -1.72
C VAL A 136 0.74 -4.23 -1.51
N SER A 137 0.35 -3.53 -2.57
CA SER A 137 -0.17 -2.17 -2.48
C SER A 137 -1.51 -2.03 -3.18
N SER A 138 -2.31 -1.08 -2.71
CA SER A 138 -3.53 -0.65 -3.38
C SER A 138 -3.71 0.85 -3.34
N PHE A 139 -4.40 1.36 -4.35
CA PHE A 139 -4.90 2.72 -4.42
C PHE A 139 -6.42 2.74 -4.59
N SER A 140 -7.11 3.74 -4.05
CA SER A 140 -8.56 3.93 -4.18
C SER A 140 -9.35 2.61 -4.00
N ALA A 141 -10.14 2.18 -5.00
CA ALA A 141 -10.92 0.94 -4.96
C ALA A 141 -10.12 -0.37 -4.83
N GLY A 142 -8.80 -0.35 -5.05
CA GLY A 142 -7.95 -1.55 -5.03
C GLY A 142 -7.92 -2.28 -3.68
N TYR A 143 -8.29 -1.60 -2.57
CA TYR A 143 -8.33 -2.23 -1.25
C TYR A 143 -9.29 -3.41 -1.16
N GLY A 144 -10.33 -3.46 -2.03
CA GLY A 144 -11.27 -4.59 -2.05
C GLY A 144 -10.55 -5.93 -2.27
N ALA A 145 -9.52 -5.94 -3.12
CA ALA A 145 -8.68 -7.13 -3.32
C ALA A 145 -7.83 -7.43 -2.07
N VAL A 146 -7.18 -6.40 -1.52
CA VAL A 146 -6.31 -6.56 -0.34
C VAL A 146 -7.10 -7.02 0.88
N ARG A 147 -8.34 -6.55 1.04
CA ARG A 147 -9.28 -6.97 2.09
C ARG A 147 -9.54 -8.47 2.02
N LEU A 148 -9.75 -9.01 0.83
CA LEU A 148 -9.99 -10.44 0.65
C LEU A 148 -8.71 -11.27 0.80
N MET A 149 -7.55 -10.76 0.35
CA MET A 149 -6.25 -11.39 0.64
C MET A 149 -5.95 -11.45 2.14
N ALA A 150 -6.33 -10.42 2.91
CA ALA A 150 -6.15 -10.39 4.36
C ALA A 150 -7.07 -11.37 5.10
N LYS A 151 -8.22 -11.74 4.51
CA LYS A 151 -9.15 -12.74 5.05
C LYS A 151 -8.81 -14.17 4.67
N ASP A 152 -8.09 -14.38 3.57
CA ASP A 152 -7.80 -15.73 3.07
C ASP A 152 -6.66 -16.37 3.89
N PRO A 153 -6.93 -17.48 4.63
CA PRO A 153 -5.92 -18.12 5.47
C PRO A 153 -4.75 -18.73 4.68
N ARG A 154 -4.87 -18.91 3.36
CA ARG A 154 -3.78 -19.39 2.48
C ARG A 154 -2.89 -18.26 2.01
N VAL A 155 -3.45 -17.05 1.86
CA VAL A 155 -2.73 -15.87 1.34
C VAL A 155 -2.15 -15.04 2.48
N PHE A 156 -2.87 -14.90 3.60
CA PHE A 156 -2.43 -14.12 4.75
C PHE A 156 -1.01 -14.50 5.24
N PRO A 157 -0.60 -15.78 5.30
CA PRO A 157 0.77 -16.15 5.65
C PRO A 157 1.83 -15.60 4.68
N LEU A 158 1.51 -15.52 3.38
CA LEU A 158 2.41 -14.99 2.36
C LEU A 158 2.52 -13.46 2.40
N LEU A 159 1.51 -12.75 2.92
CA LEU A 159 1.55 -11.29 3.06
C LEU A 159 2.72 -10.87 3.97
N ARG A 160 3.76 -10.28 3.40
CA ARG A 160 4.91 -9.77 4.13
C ARG A 160 4.73 -8.30 4.46
N ARG A 161 4.29 -7.52 3.47
CA ARG A 161 4.15 -6.07 3.57
C ARG A 161 2.93 -5.60 2.81
N VAL A 162 2.19 -4.67 3.40
CA VAL A 162 0.99 -4.10 2.81
C VAL A 162 1.03 -2.57 2.88
N VAL A 163 0.74 -1.90 1.77
CA VAL A 163 0.59 -0.45 1.66
C VAL A 163 -0.80 -0.12 1.13
N LEU A 164 -1.65 0.49 1.94
CA LEU A 164 -2.92 1.07 1.49
C LEU A 164 -2.70 2.55 1.23
N ALA A 165 -2.46 2.90 -0.03
CA ALA A 165 -2.23 4.26 -0.48
C ALA A 165 -3.57 4.95 -0.71
N ASP A 166 -4.09 5.65 0.30
CA ASP A 166 -5.40 6.33 0.30
C ASP A 166 -6.51 5.47 -0.32
N SER A 167 -6.65 4.26 0.22
CA SER A 167 -7.54 3.23 -0.30
C SER A 167 -8.42 2.59 0.76
N LEU A 168 -8.36 2.99 2.03
CA LEU A 168 -9.02 2.28 3.13
C LEU A 168 -10.45 2.78 3.37
N TYR A 169 -11.40 2.41 2.52
CA TYR A 169 -12.80 2.86 2.67
C TYR A 169 -13.68 1.82 3.35
N GLY A 170 -14.84 2.25 3.82
CA GLY A 170 -15.88 1.39 4.40
C GLY A 170 -17.23 2.09 4.42
N ASP A 171 -18.24 1.40 4.91
CA ASP A 171 -19.57 1.95 5.17
C ASP A 171 -19.59 2.68 6.52
N LEU A 172 -20.55 3.59 6.68
CA LEU A 172 -20.84 4.22 7.97
C LEU A 172 -21.78 3.31 8.78
N ASP A 173 -21.55 3.19 10.09
CA ASP A 173 -22.46 2.48 11.00
C ASP A 173 -23.76 3.28 11.18
N PRO A 174 -24.91 2.82 10.65
CA PRO A 174 -26.16 3.56 10.71
C PRO A 174 -26.73 3.63 12.14
N SER A 175 -26.21 2.82 13.07
CA SER A 175 -26.65 2.80 14.47
C SER A 175 -25.92 3.82 15.36
N LYS A 176 -24.86 4.48 14.85
CA LYS A 176 -24.04 5.42 15.61
C LYS A 176 -24.28 6.86 15.15
N PRO A 177 -24.29 7.84 16.07
CA PRO A 177 -24.30 9.24 15.68
C PRO A 177 -22.96 9.65 15.06
N GLY A 178 -23.02 10.51 14.04
CA GLY A 178 -21.83 11.02 13.36
C GLY A 178 -21.27 10.06 12.32
N ARG A 179 -20.00 10.27 11.95
CA ARG A 179 -19.33 9.51 10.89
C ARG A 179 -18.41 8.43 11.46
N VAL A 180 -19.04 7.34 11.93
CA VAL A 180 -18.33 6.20 12.51
C VAL A 180 -18.29 5.08 11.47
N PRO A 181 -17.12 4.54 11.10
CA PRO A 181 -17.04 3.39 10.21
C PRO A 181 -17.73 2.15 10.81
N ALA A 182 -18.37 1.35 9.95
CA ALA A 182 -18.93 0.05 10.31
C ALA A 182 -17.83 -0.88 10.86
N ALA A 183 -18.13 -1.60 11.93
CA ALA A 183 -17.15 -2.43 12.63
C ALA A 183 -16.55 -3.50 11.71
N GLU A 184 -17.37 -4.13 10.88
CA GLU A 184 -16.96 -5.18 9.93
C GLU A 184 -15.97 -4.72 8.85
N ASP A 185 -15.95 -3.41 8.54
CA ASP A 185 -15.01 -2.81 7.59
C ASP A 185 -13.68 -2.43 8.23
N VAL A 186 -13.66 -2.24 9.56
CA VAL A 186 -12.46 -1.97 10.36
C VAL A 186 -11.83 -3.28 10.84
N ASP A 187 -12.65 -4.20 11.37
CA ASP A 187 -12.22 -5.43 12.07
C ASP A 187 -11.44 -6.37 11.16
N VAL A 188 -11.76 -6.37 9.86
CA VAL A 188 -11.06 -7.16 8.85
C VAL A 188 -9.55 -6.88 8.78
N TRP A 189 -9.12 -5.68 9.16
CA TRP A 189 -7.72 -5.26 9.11
C TRP A 189 -6.95 -5.55 10.40
N LEU A 190 -7.65 -5.82 11.51
CA LEU A 190 -7.03 -5.99 12.82
C LEU A 190 -6.02 -7.14 12.89
N PRO A 191 -6.24 -8.31 12.25
CA PRO A 191 -5.21 -9.35 12.22
C PRO A 191 -3.89 -8.89 11.59
N LEU A 192 -3.96 -8.11 10.50
CA LEU A 192 -2.78 -7.56 9.83
C LEU A 192 -2.11 -6.46 10.69
N ALA A 193 -2.92 -5.58 11.29
CA ALA A 193 -2.46 -4.53 12.19
C ALA A 193 -1.74 -5.11 13.41
N GLN A 194 -2.31 -6.12 14.05
CA GLN A 194 -1.72 -6.81 15.19
C GLN A 194 -0.42 -7.56 14.81
N ALA A 195 -0.40 -8.24 13.66
CA ALA A 195 0.83 -8.87 13.15
C ALA A 195 1.94 -7.84 12.89
N ALA A 196 1.56 -6.66 12.38
CA ALA A 196 2.50 -5.57 12.16
C ALA A 196 3.02 -4.98 13.47
N MET A 197 2.17 -4.82 14.51
CA MET A 197 2.62 -4.42 15.85
C MET A 197 3.60 -5.41 16.47
N ARG A 198 3.41 -6.72 16.22
CA ARG A 198 4.36 -7.78 16.61
C ARG A 198 5.60 -7.88 15.70
N ARG A 199 5.73 -6.99 14.71
CA ARG A 199 6.84 -6.94 13.72
C ARG A 199 6.94 -8.18 12.81
N GLU A 200 5.88 -8.98 12.72
CA GLU A 200 5.80 -10.16 11.85
C GLU A 200 5.52 -9.77 10.39
N LYS A 201 4.83 -8.65 10.19
CA LYS A 201 4.45 -8.07 8.90
C LYS A 201 4.72 -6.57 8.93
N THR A 202 4.68 -5.90 7.78
CA THR A 202 4.65 -4.43 7.72
C THR A 202 3.32 -3.98 7.17
N PHE A 203 2.67 -3.02 7.82
CA PHE A 203 1.39 -2.50 7.37
C PHE A 203 1.40 -0.98 7.42
N LEU A 204 1.37 -0.36 6.24
CA LEU A 204 1.30 1.09 6.07
C LEU A 204 -0.07 1.47 5.51
N ILE A 205 -0.71 2.45 6.14
CA ILE A 205 -1.92 3.09 5.66
C ILE A 205 -1.58 4.57 5.50
N THR A 206 -1.77 5.12 4.29
CA THR A 206 -1.72 6.57 4.10
C THR A 206 -3.09 7.07 3.73
N VAL A 207 -3.49 8.24 4.21
CA VAL A 207 -4.83 8.79 4.02
C VAL A 207 -4.78 10.26 3.66
N SER A 208 -5.75 10.73 2.86
CA SER A 208 -5.99 12.15 2.59
C SER A 208 -7.21 12.67 3.38
N GLU A 209 -7.50 13.97 3.29
CA GLU A 209 -8.68 14.61 3.88
C GLU A 209 -9.86 14.68 2.89
N VAL A 210 -9.82 13.88 1.82
CA VAL A 210 -10.87 13.89 0.78
C VAL A 210 -12.20 13.42 1.37
N PRO A 211 -13.27 14.25 1.29
CA PRO A 211 -14.56 13.90 1.87
C PRO A 211 -15.29 12.85 1.03
N THR A 212 -16.05 12.00 1.71
CA THR A 212 -16.86 10.91 1.11
C THR A 212 -18.25 10.86 1.74
N ASP A 213 -19.24 10.31 1.02
CA ASP A 213 -20.57 10.02 1.55
C ASP A 213 -20.62 8.73 2.40
N TYR A 214 -19.69 7.80 2.16
CA TYR A 214 -19.36 6.64 3.01
C TYR A 214 -18.18 6.94 3.94
N ALA A 215 -17.71 5.97 4.75
CA ALA A 215 -16.59 6.17 5.67
C ALA A 215 -15.27 6.37 4.91
N SER A 216 -14.59 7.48 5.18
CA SER A 216 -13.37 7.86 4.45
C SER A 216 -12.16 7.02 4.88
N SER A 217 -11.12 7.03 4.03
CA SER A 217 -9.78 6.52 4.39
C SER A 217 -9.33 6.98 5.77
N TRP A 218 -9.50 8.26 6.07
CA TRP A 218 -9.11 8.86 7.35
C TRP A 218 -9.90 8.28 8.52
N GLU A 219 -11.22 8.19 8.38
CA GLU A 219 -12.11 7.69 9.44
C GLU A 219 -11.82 6.23 9.76
N CYS A 220 -11.66 5.39 8.74
CA CYS A 220 -11.30 3.99 8.88
C CYS A 220 -9.91 3.80 9.48
N ALA A 221 -8.91 4.55 9.03
CA ALA A 221 -7.54 4.44 9.56
C ALA A 221 -7.48 4.88 11.03
N ALA A 222 -8.18 5.95 11.40
CA ALA A 222 -8.29 6.40 12.78
C ALA A 222 -9.03 5.36 13.65
N ALA A 223 -10.04 4.66 13.10
CA ALA A 223 -10.72 3.57 13.79
C ALA A 223 -9.80 2.36 14.03
N ILE A 224 -8.97 1.97 13.05
CA ILE A 224 -7.94 0.93 13.24
C ILE A 224 -6.97 1.33 14.35
N ALA A 225 -6.45 2.56 14.34
CA ALA A 225 -5.55 3.06 15.37
C ALA A 225 -6.16 2.91 16.78
N ARG A 226 -7.43 3.33 16.95
CA ARG A 226 -8.16 3.19 18.23
C ARG A 226 -8.39 1.73 18.61
N ALA A 227 -8.77 0.89 17.66
CA ALA A 227 -9.05 -0.53 17.90
C ALA A 227 -7.81 -1.29 18.40
N VAL A 228 -6.59 -0.84 18.03
CA VAL A 228 -5.34 -1.40 18.55
C VAL A 228 -4.79 -0.69 19.79
N GLY A 229 -5.61 0.15 20.45
CA GLY A 229 -5.25 0.87 21.67
C GLY A 229 -4.39 2.12 21.46
N GLY A 230 -4.29 2.59 20.21
CA GLY A 230 -3.54 3.78 19.82
C GLY A 230 -4.44 4.95 19.41
N GLU A 231 -3.81 5.98 18.85
CA GLU A 231 -4.49 7.16 18.34
C GLU A 231 -3.68 7.76 17.20
N LEU A 232 -4.35 8.22 16.14
CA LEU A 232 -3.75 9.00 15.06
C LEU A 232 -3.51 10.43 15.56
N ARG A 233 -2.25 10.76 15.90
CA ARG A 233 -1.90 12.00 16.59
C ARG A 233 -1.44 13.09 15.62
N PRO A 234 -1.73 14.38 15.89
CA PRO A 234 -1.17 15.48 15.12
C PRO A 234 0.37 15.44 15.08
N VAL A 235 0.94 15.82 13.94
CA VAL A 235 2.38 15.98 13.76
C VAL A 235 2.73 17.46 13.75
N GLU A 236 3.78 17.84 14.47
CA GLU A 236 4.25 19.22 14.53
C GLU A 236 4.76 19.70 13.15
N PRO A 237 4.36 20.88 12.66
CA PRO A 237 4.92 21.44 11.43
C PRO A 237 6.44 21.65 11.51
N GLY A 238 7.16 21.29 10.44
CA GLY A 238 8.63 21.41 10.36
C GLY A 238 9.40 20.24 10.97
N SER A 239 8.70 19.28 11.55
CA SER A 239 9.30 18.19 12.30
C SER A 239 9.83 17.05 11.41
N CYS A 240 9.30 16.92 10.19
CA CYS A 240 9.94 16.19 9.09
C CYS A 240 9.60 16.83 7.74
N SER A 241 10.31 16.44 6.68
CA SER A 241 10.15 17.03 5.33
C SER A 241 8.71 16.96 4.82
N ALA A 242 7.98 15.87 5.09
CA ALA A 242 6.57 15.71 4.70
C ALA A 242 5.63 16.77 5.32
N THR A 243 5.95 17.32 6.49
CA THR A 243 5.14 18.38 7.13
C THR A 243 5.33 19.74 6.48
N LEU A 244 6.36 19.89 5.63
CA LEU A 244 6.70 21.14 4.94
C LEU A 244 6.04 21.26 3.56
N ASP A 245 5.37 20.20 3.09
CA ASP A 245 4.62 20.28 1.83
C ASP A 245 3.51 21.33 1.95
N ARG A 246 3.36 22.17 0.91
CA ARG A 246 2.44 23.32 0.96
C ARG A 246 1.01 22.94 0.62
N GLU A 247 0.79 21.86 -0.11
CA GLU A 247 -0.52 21.44 -0.60
C GLU A 247 -1.07 20.26 0.23
N HIS A 248 -0.25 19.23 0.42
CA HIS A 248 -0.59 17.98 1.10
C HIS A 248 0.41 17.70 2.25
N PRO A 249 0.53 18.56 3.28
CA PRO A 249 1.44 18.32 4.40
C PRO A 249 1.04 17.07 5.18
N LEU A 250 2.02 16.34 5.72
CA LEU A 250 1.75 15.36 6.78
C LEU A 250 1.16 16.10 8.00
N LYS A 251 -0.05 15.71 8.41
CA LYS A 251 -0.79 16.33 9.51
C LYS A 251 -0.91 15.42 10.73
N ALA A 252 -0.97 14.11 10.52
CA ALA A 252 -1.17 13.17 11.61
C ALA A 252 -0.42 11.85 11.39
N ARG A 253 -0.06 11.17 12.48
CA ARG A 253 0.71 9.95 12.44
C ARG A 253 0.41 9.03 13.62
N PHE A 254 0.44 7.73 13.35
CA PHE A 254 0.45 6.67 14.36
C PHE A 254 1.47 5.60 13.96
N ASP A 255 2.29 5.16 14.91
CA ASP A 255 3.24 4.06 14.72
C ASP A 255 3.21 3.13 15.93
N SER A 256 3.23 1.84 15.65
CA SER A 256 3.40 0.80 16.66
C SER A 256 4.00 -0.45 16.02
N GLY A 257 5.22 -0.84 16.45
CA GLY A 257 5.97 -1.89 15.75
C GLY A 257 6.19 -1.52 14.28
N PHE A 258 5.69 -2.34 13.36
CA PHE A 258 5.68 -2.10 11.91
C PHE A 258 4.30 -1.75 11.34
N LEU A 259 3.37 -1.34 12.20
CA LEU A 259 2.11 -0.69 11.81
C LEU A 259 2.34 0.81 11.76
N HIS A 260 2.04 1.42 10.61
CA HIS A 260 2.21 2.84 10.34
C HIS A 260 0.95 3.41 9.72
N ILE A 261 0.47 4.53 10.23
CA ILE A 261 -0.65 5.28 9.66
C ILE A 261 -0.23 6.73 9.49
N TRP A 262 -0.26 7.25 8.27
CA TRP A 262 0.16 8.61 7.92
C TRP A 262 -1.00 9.39 7.29
N GLY A 263 -1.46 10.42 7.99
CA GLY A 263 -2.51 11.32 7.53
C GLY A 263 -1.94 12.57 6.88
N TYR A 264 -2.19 12.73 5.60
CA TYR A 264 -1.79 13.88 4.80
C TYR A 264 -2.97 14.82 4.58
N GLY A 265 -2.67 16.11 4.52
CA GLY A 265 -3.65 17.14 4.20
C GLY A 265 -4.08 17.11 2.73
N GLY A 266 -5.15 17.84 2.44
CA GLY A 266 -5.68 18.00 1.08
C GLY A 266 -6.98 17.23 0.90
N ALA A 267 -7.98 17.93 0.36
CA ALA A 267 -9.37 17.48 0.32
C ALA A 267 -9.91 17.36 -1.13
N ASP A 268 -9.02 17.26 -2.11
CA ASP A 268 -9.36 17.20 -3.53
C ASP A 268 -8.79 15.96 -4.23
N GLY A 269 -9.19 15.74 -5.50
CA GLY A 269 -8.68 14.62 -6.30
C GLY A 269 -7.14 14.57 -6.41
N PRO A 270 -6.43 15.69 -6.60
CA PRO A 270 -4.97 15.74 -6.53
C PRO A 270 -4.38 15.21 -5.22
N ALA A 271 -4.96 15.54 -4.06
CA ALA A 271 -4.54 14.98 -2.78
C ALA A 271 -4.67 13.46 -2.78
N HIS A 272 -5.83 12.93 -3.20
CA HIS A 272 -6.06 11.48 -3.37
C HIS A 272 -5.00 10.83 -4.28
N MET A 273 -4.78 11.40 -5.46
CA MET A 273 -3.84 10.87 -6.46
C MET A 273 -2.38 10.92 -6.01
N SER A 274 -2.00 11.86 -5.14
CA SER A 274 -0.61 12.03 -4.68
C SER A 274 -0.05 10.77 -4.02
N HIS A 275 -0.90 9.99 -3.34
CA HIS A 275 -0.52 8.76 -2.65
C HIS A 275 -0.06 7.67 -3.60
N VAL A 276 -0.82 7.41 -4.67
CA VAL A 276 -0.40 6.43 -5.69
C VAL A 276 0.72 6.97 -6.55
N HIS A 277 0.76 8.28 -6.78
CA HIS A 277 1.85 8.92 -7.51
C HIS A 277 3.19 8.71 -6.81
N HIS A 278 3.27 8.64 -5.48
CA HIS A 278 4.53 8.47 -4.75
C HIS A 278 4.67 7.07 -4.14
N LEU A 279 4.13 6.04 -4.80
CA LEU A 279 4.15 4.68 -4.30
C LEU A 279 5.59 4.18 -4.07
N ALA A 280 6.54 4.56 -4.93
CA ALA A 280 7.96 4.26 -4.74
C ALA A 280 8.49 4.84 -3.43
N ASP A 281 8.19 6.10 -3.13
CA ASP A 281 8.65 6.78 -1.93
C ASP A 281 8.06 6.17 -0.66
N LEU A 282 6.77 5.78 -0.69
CA LEU A 282 6.13 5.04 0.40
C LEU A 282 6.85 3.72 0.69
N TRP A 283 7.14 2.94 -0.35
CA TRP A 283 7.90 1.70 -0.21
C TRP A 283 9.33 1.92 0.30
N MET A 284 10.02 2.93 -0.24
CA MET A 284 11.39 3.27 0.14
C MET A 284 11.49 3.77 1.58
N ALA A 285 10.49 4.49 2.08
CA ALA A 285 10.41 4.88 3.49
C ALA A 285 10.41 3.64 4.41
N LEU A 286 9.65 2.61 4.03
CA LEU A 286 9.61 1.33 4.74
C LEU A 286 10.86 0.46 4.52
N ASP A 287 11.51 0.53 3.35
CA ASP A 287 12.75 -0.21 3.07
C ASP A 287 13.94 0.32 3.90
N ARG A 288 13.94 1.63 4.20
CA ARG A 288 15.00 2.28 4.98
C ARG A 288 14.90 2.01 6.47
N SER A 289 13.70 1.88 7.04
CA SER A 289 13.50 1.66 8.48
C SER A 289 13.86 0.25 8.95
N LYS A 290 13.97 -0.72 8.04
CA LYS A 290 14.31 -2.12 8.36
C LYS A 290 15.80 -2.41 8.50
N ARG A 291 16.67 -1.39 8.40
CA ARG A 291 18.11 -1.54 8.63
C ARG A 291 18.45 -1.31 10.09
N VAL A 292 18.05 -2.24 10.97
CA VAL A 292 18.63 -2.43 12.30
C VAL A 292 18.85 -3.92 12.52
#